data_AF-A0A520N3K2-F1
#
_entry.id   AF-A0A520N3K2-F1
#
_cell.length_a   1.000
_cell.length_b   1.000
_cell.length_c   1.000
_cell.angle_alpha   90.00
_cell.angle_beta   90.00
_cell.angle_gamma   90.00
#
_symmetry.space_group_name_H-M   'P 1'
#
loop_
_entity.id
_entity.type
_entity.pdbx_description
1 polymer ?
#
loop_
_entity_poly.entity_id
_entity_poly.type
_entity_poly.pdbx_seq_one_letter_code
_entity_poly.pdbx_strand_id
1 'polypeptide(L)'
;MPPESPSKTSMPPLLPVDQALARILEGLPRTAIEHLPLERAHGRILAAPLASRLTLPEQDVSAMDGYAVNAADCHALISADNSEQGQITLTRIGESAAGHPWAGRLGSGEAVRIFTGAVVPDGADTIILQEDVTASAEQDGASIILTEAPITGRFIRTAGLDVKAGTQILPAGTPLSARALALALSTGHAEATFYARPRVGILSTGDELVSPGETPGPGQIISSNAAYLAAFVAACGAIAVPLGIARDQPGAMLASVRSVRDVRSAKETRDTQDVQSGQGGQDAHATNGPLDLIVTTGGASVGVHDHIVSDLEATNTETGTETGTSPKSALDFWKIAMRPG
;
A
#
# COMPACT_ATOMS: atom_id res chain seq x y z
N MET A 1 -14.62 38.59 -62.93
CA MET A 1 -14.32 37.56 -61.91
C MET A 1 -14.94 37.99 -60.60
N PRO A 2 -15.71 37.15 -59.91
CA PRO A 2 -16.18 37.49 -58.57
C PRO A 2 -15.02 37.42 -57.57
N PRO A 3 -15.09 38.18 -56.46
CA PRO A 3 -14.05 38.17 -55.43
C PRO A 3 -14.01 36.83 -54.69
N GLU A 4 -12.81 36.37 -54.37
CA GLU A 4 -12.56 35.14 -53.61
C GLU A 4 -13.24 35.17 -52.24
N SER A 5 -13.95 34.09 -51.94
CA SER A 5 -14.55 33.80 -50.64
C SER A 5 -13.46 33.77 -49.55
N PRO A 6 -13.72 34.29 -48.33
CA PRO A 6 -12.73 34.28 -47.26
C PRO A 6 -12.38 32.84 -46.86
N SER A 7 -11.07 32.60 -46.80
CA SER A 7 -10.43 31.37 -46.32
C SER A 7 -11.04 30.90 -45.00
N LYS A 8 -11.51 29.65 -44.97
CA LYS A 8 -11.91 28.96 -43.73
C LYS A 8 -10.68 28.84 -42.84
N THR A 9 -10.63 29.65 -41.78
CA THR A 9 -9.64 29.52 -40.71
C THR A 9 -9.67 28.08 -40.19
N SER A 10 -8.61 27.31 -40.45
CA SER A 10 -8.52 25.92 -40.00
C SER A 10 -8.56 25.90 -38.48
N MET A 11 -9.63 25.34 -37.90
CA MET A 11 -9.69 25.09 -36.46
C MET A 11 -8.47 24.26 -36.04
N PRO A 12 -7.83 24.54 -34.89
CA PRO A 12 -6.74 23.73 -34.40
C PRO A 12 -7.17 22.27 -34.27
N PRO A 13 -6.29 21.31 -34.62
CA PRO A 13 -6.64 19.88 -34.59
C PRO A 13 -7.03 19.44 -33.17
N LEU A 14 -7.97 18.50 -33.09
CA LEU A 14 -8.36 17.89 -31.82
C LEU A 14 -7.15 17.19 -31.17
N LEU A 15 -6.98 17.36 -29.86
CA LEU A 15 -5.95 16.71 -29.06
C LEU A 15 -6.31 15.23 -28.85
N PRO A 16 -5.46 14.27 -29.24
CA PRO A 16 -5.67 12.86 -28.94
C PRO A 16 -5.77 12.59 -27.42
N VAL A 17 -6.59 11.61 -27.04
CA VAL A 17 -6.88 11.29 -25.63
C VAL A 17 -5.61 10.91 -24.84
N ASP A 18 -4.74 10.12 -25.45
CA ASP A 18 -3.46 9.69 -24.88
C ASP A 18 -2.52 10.87 -24.63
N GLN A 19 -2.47 11.84 -25.53
CA GLN A 19 -1.69 13.07 -25.35
C GLN A 19 -2.27 13.97 -24.27
N ALA A 20 -3.60 14.09 -24.18
CA ALA A 20 -4.25 14.82 -23.10
C ALA A 20 -3.96 14.19 -21.74
N LEU A 21 -4.08 12.85 -21.64
CA LEU A 21 -3.75 12.11 -20.42
C LEU A 21 -2.29 12.30 -20.01
N ALA A 22 -1.35 12.19 -20.96
CA ALA A 22 0.08 12.38 -20.69
C ALA A 22 0.37 13.76 -20.10
N ARG A 23 -0.22 14.83 -20.68
CA ARG A 23 -0.06 16.20 -20.18
C ARG A 23 -0.64 16.38 -18.78
N ILE A 24 -1.79 15.78 -18.49
CA ILE A 24 -2.37 15.79 -17.14
C ILE A 24 -1.41 15.13 -16.15
N LEU A 25 -0.95 13.92 -16.47
CA LEU A 25 -0.06 13.17 -15.58
C LEU A 25 1.29 13.86 -15.35
N GLU A 26 1.82 14.57 -16.33
CA GLU A 26 3.05 15.36 -16.22
C GLU A 26 2.87 16.59 -15.32
N GLY A 27 1.68 17.22 -15.35
CA GLY A 27 1.37 18.40 -14.55
C GLY A 27 0.94 18.13 -13.10
N LEU A 28 0.61 16.88 -12.75
CA LEU A 28 0.13 16.55 -11.41
C LEU A 28 1.28 16.57 -10.38
N PRO A 29 1.10 17.27 -9.24
CA PRO A 29 2.12 17.30 -8.20
C PRO A 29 2.23 15.93 -7.51
N ARG A 30 3.42 15.62 -7.00
CA ARG A 30 3.57 14.54 -6.02
C ARG A 30 3.03 15.03 -4.68
N THR A 31 2.21 14.22 -4.04
CA THR A 31 1.72 14.54 -2.69
C THR A 31 2.86 14.43 -1.67
N ALA A 32 2.66 15.06 -0.52
CA ALA A 32 3.58 14.97 0.60
C ALA A 32 3.81 13.52 1.05
N ILE A 33 4.94 13.27 1.70
CA ILE A 33 5.23 11.96 2.31
C ILE A 33 4.86 12.02 3.79
N GLU A 34 4.24 10.95 4.28
CA GLU A 34 3.91 10.78 5.70
C GLU A 34 4.38 9.43 6.23
N HIS A 35 4.70 9.40 7.53
CA HIS A 35 5.04 8.17 8.24
C HIS A 35 3.80 7.62 8.91
N LEU A 36 3.49 6.34 8.70
CA LEU A 36 2.32 5.71 9.30
C LEU A 36 2.61 4.31 9.82
N PRO A 37 1.95 3.91 10.92
CA PRO A 37 1.82 2.52 11.31
C PRO A 37 1.21 1.69 10.17
N LEU A 38 1.80 0.52 9.91
CA LEU A 38 1.36 -0.38 8.85
C LEU A 38 -0.11 -0.83 9.03
N GLU A 39 -0.56 -1.01 10.27
CA GLU A 39 -1.96 -1.33 10.61
C GLU A 39 -2.98 -0.34 10.04
N ARG A 40 -2.55 0.91 9.78
CA ARG A 40 -3.38 1.98 9.21
C ARG A 40 -3.03 2.31 7.75
N ALA A 41 -2.20 1.48 7.13
CA ALA A 41 -1.63 1.75 5.80
C ALA A 41 -2.29 0.95 4.66
N HIS A 42 -3.37 0.21 4.91
CA HIS A 42 -4.07 -0.50 3.84
C HIS A 42 -4.56 0.47 2.74
N GLY A 43 -4.26 0.13 1.49
CA GLY A 43 -4.58 0.95 0.32
C GLY A 43 -3.71 2.20 0.15
N ARG A 44 -2.70 2.41 1.00
CA ARG A 44 -1.72 3.49 0.85
C ARG A 44 -0.64 3.12 -0.17
N ILE A 45 0.00 4.13 -0.76
CA ILE A 45 1.07 3.92 -1.74
C ILE A 45 2.42 4.17 -1.07
N LEU A 46 3.31 3.18 -1.09
CA LEU A 46 4.65 3.30 -0.49
C LEU A 46 5.45 4.42 -1.17
N ALA A 47 6.04 5.31 -0.37
CA ALA A 47 6.90 6.38 -0.87
C ALA A 47 8.36 5.95 -1.05
N ALA A 48 8.80 4.94 -0.30
CA ALA A 48 10.14 4.37 -0.34
C ALA A 48 10.06 2.84 -0.43
N PRO A 49 11.08 2.17 -1.01
CA PRO A 49 11.14 0.73 -1.00
C PRO A 49 11.33 0.19 0.42
N LEU A 50 10.83 -1.01 0.68
CA LEU A 50 11.09 -1.76 1.90
C LEU A 50 12.03 -2.92 1.60
N ALA A 51 13.05 -3.07 2.44
CA ALA A 51 13.89 -4.24 2.51
C ALA A 51 13.57 -5.04 3.78
N SER A 52 13.67 -6.37 3.73
CA SER A 52 13.45 -7.21 4.91
C SER A 52 14.41 -6.82 6.02
N ARG A 53 13.92 -6.65 7.25
CA ARG A 53 14.77 -6.45 8.44
C ARG A 53 15.20 -7.78 9.05
N LEU A 54 14.55 -8.87 8.67
CA LEU A 54 14.74 -10.20 9.21
C LEU A 54 15.18 -11.19 8.13
N THR A 55 15.90 -12.22 8.55
CA THR A 55 16.10 -13.43 7.77
C THR A 55 15.03 -14.43 8.22
N LEU A 56 14.29 -15.01 7.29
CA LEU A 56 13.18 -15.92 7.58
C LEU A 56 13.35 -17.26 6.84
N PRO A 57 13.28 -18.39 7.55
CA PRO A 57 13.44 -18.49 9.01
C PRO A 57 14.83 -17.97 9.46
N GLU A 58 14.97 -17.56 10.72
CA GLU A 58 16.26 -17.04 11.25
C GLU A 58 17.32 -18.14 11.37
N GLN A 59 16.88 -19.33 11.74
CA GLN A 59 17.67 -20.54 11.89
C GLN A 59 17.08 -21.65 11.02
N ASP A 60 17.82 -22.74 10.86
CA ASP A 60 17.28 -23.95 10.25
C ASP A 60 16.12 -24.48 11.10
N VAL A 61 14.98 -24.74 10.48
CA VAL A 61 13.78 -25.25 11.14
C VAL A 61 13.26 -26.52 10.47
N SER A 62 12.60 -27.37 11.25
CA SER A 62 11.97 -28.57 10.69
C SER A 62 10.79 -28.21 9.78
N ALA A 63 10.70 -28.88 8.64
CA ALA A 63 9.55 -28.82 7.74
C ALA A 63 8.43 -29.77 8.15
N MET A 64 8.71 -30.76 9.00
CA MET A 64 7.82 -31.87 9.34
C MET A 64 7.92 -32.23 10.83
N ASP A 65 6.97 -33.02 11.33
CA ASP A 65 7.07 -33.64 12.64
C ASP A 65 7.87 -34.94 12.56
N GLY A 66 8.80 -35.13 13.48
CA GLY A 66 9.69 -36.28 13.43
C GLY A 66 10.79 -36.28 14.47
N TYR A 67 11.95 -36.81 14.09
CA TYR A 67 13.15 -36.90 14.91
C TYR A 67 14.34 -36.28 14.17
N ALA A 68 14.96 -35.29 14.80
CA ALA A 68 16.21 -34.70 14.33
C ALA A 68 17.37 -35.64 14.65
N VAL A 69 18.15 -36.00 13.64
CA VAL A 69 19.28 -36.93 13.72
C VAL A 69 20.49 -36.40 12.97
N ASN A 70 21.65 -37.00 13.19
CA ASN A 70 22.84 -36.81 12.37
C ASN A 70 22.94 -37.96 11.34
N ALA A 71 22.80 -37.66 10.06
CA ALA A 71 22.76 -38.67 9.00
C ALA A 71 24.06 -39.48 8.91
N ALA A 72 25.22 -38.82 9.04
CA ALA A 72 26.52 -39.48 8.97
C ALA A 72 26.73 -40.45 10.15
N ASP A 73 26.33 -40.05 11.35
CA ASP A 73 26.37 -40.89 12.54
C ASP A 73 25.46 -42.12 12.38
N CYS A 74 24.23 -41.93 11.93
CA CYS A 74 23.31 -43.02 11.61
C CYS A 74 23.91 -44.01 10.60
N HIS A 75 24.51 -43.53 9.50
CA HIS A 75 25.15 -44.41 8.53
C HIS A 75 26.37 -45.15 9.10
N ALA A 76 27.14 -44.53 9.99
CA ALA A 76 28.25 -45.18 10.68
C ALA A 76 27.75 -46.31 11.60
N LEU A 77 26.64 -46.09 12.32
CA LEU A 77 26.01 -47.10 13.16
C LEU A 77 25.46 -48.29 12.35
N ILE A 78 24.80 -48.04 11.21
CA ILE A 78 24.38 -49.13 10.29
C ILE A 78 25.56 -50.00 9.90
N SER A 79 26.68 -49.35 9.54
CA SER A 79 27.86 -50.04 9.04
C SER A 79 28.57 -50.85 10.14
N ALA A 80 28.52 -50.38 11.39
CA ALA A 80 29.15 -51.03 12.53
C ALA A 80 28.35 -52.23 13.06
N ASP A 81 27.02 -52.18 13.02
CA ASP A 81 26.15 -53.18 13.66
C ASP A 81 25.93 -54.44 12.79
N ASN A 82 26.44 -54.47 11.54
CA ASN A 82 26.18 -55.51 10.55
C ASN A 82 24.68 -55.88 10.44
N SER A 83 23.78 -54.94 10.74
CA SER A 83 22.34 -55.22 10.78
C SER A 83 21.86 -55.56 9.37
N GLU A 84 21.41 -56.79 9.15
CA GLU A 84 20.94 -57.28 7.84
C GLU A 84 19.69 -56.52 7.33
N GLN A 85 19.04 -55.72 8.20
CA GLN A 85 17.77 -55.05 7.93
C GLN A 85 17.86 -53.53 7.86
N GLY A 86 19.06 -52.93 8.03
CA GLY A 86 19.26 -51.48 7.90
C GLY A 86 18.50 -50.62 8.94
N GLN A 87 18.02 -51.22 10.02
CA GLN A 87 17.35 -50.53 11.12
C GLN A 87 18.38 -50.07 12.14
N ILE A 88 18.29 -48.81 12.58
CA ILE A 88 19.17 -48.24 13.60
C ILE A 88 18.34 -47.96 14.85
N THR A 89 18.89 -48.32 16.00
CA THR A 89 18.35 -47.88 17.29
C THR A 89 19.11 -46.66 17.78
N LEU A 90 18.40 -45.57 18.07
CA LEU A 90 18.90 -44.36 18.70
C LEU A 90 18.22 -44.13 20.05
N THR A 91 18.74 -43.19 20.84
CA THR A 91 18.12 -42.75 22.11
C THR A 91 17.51 -41.36 21.92
N ARG A 92 16.23 -41.21 22.26
CA ARG A 92 15.60 -39.88 22.37
C ARG A 92 16.18 -39.14 23.57
N ILE A 93 16.78 -37.97 23.38
CA ILE A 93 17.43 -37.19 24.45
C ILE A 93 16.74 -35.86 24.78
N GLY A 94 15.67 -35.53 24.04
CA GLY A 94 14.95 -34.30 24.24
C GLY A 94 13.88 -34.05 23.19
N GLU A 95 13.28 -32.86 23.28
CA GLU A 95 12.22 -32.40 22.40
C GLU A 95 12.41 -30.92 22.03
N SER A 96 12.30 -30.60 20.73
CA SER A 96 12.35 -29.24 20.19
C SER A 96 11.00 -28.90 19.55
N ALA A 97 10.34 -27.85 20.04
CA ALA A 97 9.05 -27.37 19.55
C ALA A 97 9.12 -25.89 19.13
N ALA A 98 8.16 -25.43 18.33
CA ALA A 98 8.06 -24.03 17.94
C ALA A 98 7.94 -23.12 19.18
N GLY A 99 8.82 -22.14 19.31
CA GLY A 99 8.91 -21.26 20.49
C GLY A 99 9.60 -21.88 21.72
N HIS A 100 9.94 -23.18 21.68
CA HIS A 100 10.61 -23.92 22.76
C HIS A 100 11.73 -24.80 22.17
N PRO A 101 12.81 -24.19 21.65
CA PRO A 101 13.92 -24.93 21.06
C PRO A 101 14.67 -25.74 22.13
N TRP A 102 15.09 -26.95 21.77
CA TRP A 102 16.00 -27.73 22.61
C TRP A 102 17.42 -27.19 22.49
N ALA A 103 18.04 -26.81 23.61
CA ALA A 103 19.31 -26.06 23.64
C ALA A 103 20.58 -26.94 23.75
N GLY A 104 20.44 -28.26 23.73
CA GLY A 104 21.57 -29.18 23.79
C GLY A 104 22.25 -29.38 22.43
N ARG A 105 23.23 -30.28 22.41
CA ARG A 105 23.91 -30.74 21.20
C ARG A 105 23.70 -32.23 21.03
N LEU A 106 23.34 -32.66 19.83
CA LEU A 106 23.17 -34.05 19.48
C LEU A 106 24.51 -34.78 19.48
N GLY A 107 24.62 -35.83 20.28
CA GLY A 107 25.72 -36.80 20.29
C GLY A 107 25.49 -37.97 19.34
N SER A 108 26.44 -38.91 19.34
CA SER A 108 26.36 -40.15 18.55
C SER A 108 25.33 -41.11 19.15
N GLY A 109 24.49 -41.71 18.31
CA GLY A 109 23.42 -42.62 18.74
C GLY A 109 22.22 -41.92 19.36
N GLU A 110 22.13 -40.59 19.24
CA GLU A 110 21.09 -39.77 19.87
C GLU A 110 20.15 -39.16 18.82
N ALA A 111 18.93 -38.86 19.26
CA ALA A 111 17.91 -38.17 18.47
C ALA A 111 17.10 -37.21 19.34
N VAL A 112 16.58 -36.15 18.73
CA VAL A 112 15.68 -35.19 19.40
C VAL A 112 14.32 -35.24 18.72
N ARG A 113 13.25 -35.44 19.49
CA ARG A 113 11.89 -35.31 18.96
C ARG A 113 11.71 -33.86 18.50
N ILE A 114 11.23 -33.64 17.29
CA ILE A 114 11.13 -32.30 16.72
C ILE A 114 9.81 -32.09 15.98
N PHE A 115 9.20 -30.92 16.15
CA PHE A 115 7.96 -30.56 15.48
C PHE A 115 8.18 -29.53 14.38
N THR A 116 7.20 -29.43 13.50
CA THR A 116 7.18 -28.49 12.38
C THR A 116 7.40 -27.05 12.87
N GLY A 117 8.36 -26.37 12.24
CA GLY A 117 8.74 -25.00 12.60
C GLY A 117 9.65 -24.88 13.83
N ALA A 118 9.97 -25.97 14.52
CA ALA A 118 10.96 -25.96 15.59
C ALA A 118 12.39 -25.82 15.03
N VAL A 119 13.26 -25.16 15.79
CA VAL A 119 14.68 -25.01 15.44
C VAL A 119 15.36 -26.38 15.46
N VAL A 120 16.14 -26.65 14.41
CA VAL A 120 16.97 -27.86 14.31
C VAL A 120 18.08 -27.79 15.37
N PRO A 121 18.18 -28.80 16.26
CA PRO A 121 19.24 -28.88 17.27
C PRO A 121 20.66 -28.86 16.72
N ASP A 122 21.62 -28.35 17.49
CA ASP A 122 23.04 -28.44 17.12
C ASP A 122 23.46 -29.92 16.97
N GLY A 123 24.22 -30.21 15.92
CA GLY A 123 24.65 -31.56 15.56
C GLY A 123 23.66 -32.37 14.71
N ALA A 124 22.39 -31.96 14.61
CA ALA A 124 21.44 -32.58 13.69
C ALA A 124 21.55 -31.96 12.29
N ASP A 125 21.39 -32.77 11.25
CA ASP A 125 21.47 -32.35 9.85
C ASP A 125 20.35 -32.92 8.97
N THR A 126 19.43 -33.69 9.55
CA THR A 126 18.25 -34.21 8.86
C THR A 126 17.12 -34.55 9.83
N ILE A 127 15.91 -34.63 9.31
CA ILE A 127 14.71 -35.04 10.06
C ILE A 127 14.18 -36.34 9.47
N ILE A 128 13.93 -37.33 10.33
CA ILE A 128 13.18 -38.54 9.98
C ILE A 128 11.74 -38.34 10.39
N LEU A 129 10.81 -38.63 9.48
CA LEU A 129 9.38 -38.53 9.75
C LEU A 129 8.99 -39.43 10.92
N GLN A 130 8.08 -38.97 11.77
CA GLN A 130 7.60 -39.79 12.88
C GLN A 130 6.96 -41.10 12.41
N GLU A 131 6.40 -41.12 11.19
CA GLU A 131 5.82 -42.31 10.55
C GLU A 131 6.88 -43.37 10.22
N ASP A 132 8.14 -42.96 10.05
CA ASP A 132 9.30 -43.81 9.75
C ASP A 132 10.16 -44.09 11.01
N VAL A 133 9.57 -43.87 12.20
CA VAL A 133 10.21 -44.14 13.49
C VAL A 133 9.27 -44.94 14.40
N THR A 134 9.79 -46.03 14.96
CA THR A 134 9.12 -46.75 16.05
C THR A 134 9.76 -46.36 17.37
N ALA A 135 9.00 -45.68 18.25
CA ALA A 135 9.46 -45.31 19.58
C ALA A 135 8.95 -46.30 20.64
N SER A 136 9.82 -46.69 21.57
CA SER A 136 9.46 -47.55 22.72
C SER A 136 8.57 -46.85 23.75
N ALA A 137 8.70 -45.52 23.87
CA ALA A 137 7.87 -44.66 24.70
C ALA A 137 7.99 -43.19 24.24
N GLU A 138 7.00 -42.36 24.58
CA GLU A 138 7.01 -40.90 24.32
C GLU A 138 7.66 -40.14 25.48
N GLN A 139 8.94 -40.42 25.74
CA GLN A 139 9.72 -39.75 26.79
C GLN A 139 11.22 -39.79 26.48
N ASP A 140 11.98 -38.91 27.11
CA ASP A 140 13.43 -38.92 27.00
C ASP A 140 14.02 -40.18 27.63
N GLY A 141 15.12 -40.68 27.07
CA GLY A 141 15.70 -41.98 27.35
C GLY A 141 15.03 -43.14 26.61
N ALA A 142 13.94 -42.91 25.85
CA ALA A 142 13.33 -43.94 25.04
C ALA A 142 14.22 -44.36 23.87
N SER A 143 14.23 -45.66 23.59
CA SER A 143 14.78 -46.22 22.36
C SER A 143 13.86 -45.89 21.19
N ILE A 144 14.43 -45.38 20.10
CA ILE A 144 13.75 -45.14 18.83
C ILE A 144 14.42 -45.96 17.74
N ILE A 145 13.62 -46.56 16.87
CA ILE A 145 14.09 -47.39 15.75
C ILE A 145 13.72 -46.68 14.46
N LEU A 146 14.74 -46.30 13.67
CA LEU A 146 14.53 -45.74 12.35
C LEU A 146 14.23 -46.87 11.35
N THR A 147 13.15 -46.74 10.59
CA THR A 147 12.77 -47.70 9.54
C THR A 147 13.19 -47.26 8.14
N GLU A 148 13.63 -46.00 7.99
CA GLU A 148 14.23 -45.47 6.77
C GLU A 148 15.66 -44.97 7.06
N ALA A 149 16.56 -45.12 6.09
CA ALA A 149 17.89 -44.56 6.19
C ALA A 149 17.84 -43.02 6.05
N PRO A 150 18.53 -42.26 6.92
CA PRO A 150 18.53 -40.80 6.86
C PRO A 150 19.17 -40.28 5.57
N ILE A 151 18.62 -39.18 5.04
CA ILE A 151 19.18 -38.45 3.91
C ILE A 151 19.56 -37.06 4.40
N THR A 152 20.83 -36.66 4.32
CA THR A 152 21.32 -35.35 4.78
C THR A 152 20.49 -34.20 4.18
N GLY A 153 20.11 -33.24 5.03
CA GLY A 153 19.37 -32.03 4.68
C GLY A 153 17.87 -32.22 4.41
N ARG A 154 17.35 -33.46 4.49
CA ARG A 154 15.94 -33.73 4.20
C ARG A 154 15.03 -33.12 5.27
N PHE A 155 13.93 -32.52 4.81
CA PHE A 155 12.91 -31.85 5.63
C PHE A 155 13.44 -30.74 6.54
N ILE A 156 14.57 -30.13 6.20
CA ILE A 156 15.05 -28.90 6.84
C ILE A 156 14.73 -27.71 5.94
N ARG A 157 14.04 -26.71 6.49
CA ARG A 157 13.94 -25.38 5.89
C ARG A 157 15.10 -24.54 6.40
N THR A 158 16.05 -24.27 5.52
CA THR A 158 17.29 -23.57 5.90
C THR A 158 17.04 -22.11 6.24
N ALA A 159 17.91 -21.54 7.07
CA ALA A 159 17.89 -20.14 7.42
C ALA A 159 17.87 -19.24 6.17
N GLY A 160 16.91 -18.33 6.11
CA GLY A 160 16.73 -17.41 4.99
C GLY A 160 16.20 -18.04 3.70
N LEU A 161 15.62 -19.24 3.77
CA LEU A 161 14.94 -19.88 2.64
C LEU A 161 13.84 -19.00 2.05
N ASP A 162 13.06 -18.30 2.88
CA ASP A 162 11.97 -17.46 2.42
C ASP A 162 12.48 -16.06 2.02
N VAL A 163 13.25 -15.42 2.90
CA VAL A 163 13.88 -14.12 2.64
C VAL A 163 15.09 -13.89 3.55
N LYS A 164 16.09 -13.17 3.05
CA LYS A 164 17.24 -12.72 3.84
C LYS A 164 17.10 -11.25 4.23
N ALA A 165 17.64 -10.88 5.38
CA ALA A 165 17.74 -9.49 5.78
C ALA A 165 18.45 -8.66 4.69
N GLY A 166 17.93 -7.47 4.40
CA GLY A 166 18.43 -6.58 3.35
C GLY A 166 17.85 -6.82 1.96
N THR A 167 17.18 -7.95 1.70
CA THR A 167 16.50 -8.18 0.41
C THR A 167 15.33 -7.21 0.25
N GLN A 168 15.26 -6.49 -0.87
CA GLN A 168 14.10 -5.64 -1.19
C GLN A 168 12.84 -6.51 -1.35
N ILE A 169 11.84 -6.26 -0.52
CA ILE A 169 10.57 -7.00 -0.50
C ILE A 169 9.45 -6.26 -1.22
N LEU A 170 9.45 -4.93 -1.19
CA LEU A 170 8.45 -4.08 -1.83
C LEU A 170 9.13 -2.85 -2.42
N PRO A 171 8.95 -2.54 -3.73
CA PRO A 171 9.47 -1.31 -4.31
C PRO A 171 8.62 -0.09 -3.89
N ALA A 172 9.19 1.12 -4.02
CA ALA A 172 8.41 2.36 -3.94
C ALA A 172 7.31 2.39 -5.01
N GLY A 173 6.20 3.06 -4.72
CA GLY A 173 5.01 3.11 -5.58
C GLY A 173 4.09 1.89 -5.43
N THR A 174 4.44 0.90 -4.61
CA THR A 174 3.58 -0.27 -4.37
C THR A 174 2.31 0.12 -3.60
N PRO A 175 1.12 -0.21 -4.12
CA PRO A 175 -0.11 -0.14 -3.34
C PRO A 175 -0.14 -1.21 -2.26
N LEU A 176 -0.41 -0.79 -1.02
CA LEU A 176 -0.30 -1.66 0.12
C LEU A 176 -1.59 -2.46 0.34
N SER A 177 -1.71 -3.52 -0.45
CA SER A 177 -2.73 -4.57 -0.31
C SER A 177 -2.56 -5.38 0.98
N ALA A 178 -3.57 -6.17 1.37
CA ALA A 178 -3.48 -7.08 2.52
C ALA A 178 -2.25 -8.00 2.48
N ARG A 179 -1.87 -8.50 1.29
CA ARG A 179 -0.68 -9.37 1.13
C ARG A 179 0.62 -8.60 1.35
N ALA A 180 0.75 -7.43 0.73
CA ALA A 180 1.94 -6.61 0.87
C ALA A 180 2.09 -6.09 2.31
N LEU A 181 0.97 -5.81 2.98
CA LEU A 181 0.94 -5.45 4.39
C LEU A 181 1.46 -6.60 5.27
N ALA A 182 0.95 -7.82 5.09
CA ALA A 182 1.41 -9.00 5.82
C ALA A 182 2.91 -9.27 5.62
N LEU A 183 3.41 -9.12 4.38
CA LEU A 183 4.84 -9.26 4.07
C LEU A 183 5.70 -8.21 4.78
N ALA A 184 5.28 -6.93 4.78
CA ALA A 184 6.02 -5.88 5.46
C ALA A 184 6.06 -6.11 6.99
N LEU A 185 4.94 -6.52 7.58
CA LEU A 185 4.85 -6.85 9.00
C LEU A 185 5.71 -8.06 9.37
N SER A 186 5.59 -9.17 8.63
CA SER A 186 6.32 -10.42 8.93
C SER A 186 7.84 -10.27 8.77
N THR A 187 8.29 -9.28 8.00
CA THR A 187 9.72 -8.98 7.78
C THR A 187 10.26 -7.89 8.71
N GLY A 188 9.51 -7.53 9.76
CA GLY A 188 9.98 -6.71 10.87
C GLY A 188 9.70 -5.21 10.77
N HIS A 189 8.80 -4.77 9.88
CA HIS A 189 8.36 -3.38 9.84
C HIS A 189 7.08 -3.20 10.67
N ALA A 190 7.02 -2.15 11.49
CA ALA A 190 5.79 -1.73 12.18
C ALA A 190 5.15 -0.50 11.51
N GLU A 191 5.95 0.26 10.77
CA GLU A 191 5.60 1.52 10.14
C GLU A 191 6.46 1.72 8.88
N ALA A 192 5.98 2.56 7.97
CA ALA A 192 6.68 2.91 6.74
C ALA A 192 6.27 4.31 6.25
N THR A 193 6.95 4.79 5.21
CA THR A 193 6.65 6.05 4.54
C THR A 193 5.70 5.87 3.37
N PHE A 194 4.67 6.70 3.29
CA PHE A 194 3.61 6.66 2.29
C PHE A 194 3.43 8.02 1.63
N TYR A 195 2.96 8.02 0.39
CA TYR A 195 2.38 9.23 -0.19
C TYR A 195 1.06 9.56 0.52
N ALA A 196 0.91 10.82 0.94
CA ALA A 196 -0.35 11.36 1.44
C ALA A 196 -1.45 11.16 0.40
N ARG A 197 -2.67 10.87 0.87
CA ARG A 197 -3.81 10.72 -0.05
C ARG A 197 -4.08 12.06 -0.75
N PRO A 198 -4.15 12.09 -2.09
CA PRO A 198 -4.47 13.32 -2.80
C PRO A 198 -5.83 13.87 -2.36
N ARG A 199 -5.91 15.18 -2.17
CA ARG A 199 -7.15 15.89 -1.84
C ARG A 199 -7.71 16.50 -3.11
N VAL A 200 -8.88 16.01 -3.52
CA VAL A 200 -9.54 16.41 -4.77
C VAL A 200 -10.79 17.20 -4.45
N GLY A 201 -10.75 18.50 -4.74
CA GLY A 201 -11.91 19.38 -4.66
C GLY A 201 -12.90 19.09 -5.78
N ILE A 202 -14.18 18.95 -5.46
CA ILE A 202 -15.25 18.70 -6.43
C ILE A 202 -16.22 19.85 -6.37
N LEU A 203 -16.28 20.62 -7.46
CA LEU A 203 -17.14 21.81 -7.58
C LEU A 203 -18.16 21.61 -8.69
N SER A 204 -19.44 21.77 -8.37
CA SER A 204 -20.47 21.90 -9.40
C SER A 204 -20.60 23.35 -9.85
N THR A 205 -20.84 23.60 -11.14
CA THR A 205 -21.11 24.95 -11.67
C THR A 205 -22.40 24.94 -12.51
N GLY A 206 -23.24 25.94 -12.32
CA GLY A 206 -24.46 26.13 -13.11
C GLY A 206 -25.63 26.70 -12.30
N ASP A 207 -26.35 27.63 -12.90
CA ASP A 207 -27.57 28.23 -12.31
C ASP A 207 -28.76 27.25 -12.30
N GLU A 208 -28.75 26.26 -13.18
CA GLU A 208 -29.73 25.18 -13.25
C GLU A 208 -29.60 24.20 -12.09
N LEU A 209 -28.46 24.16 -11.39
CA LEU A 209 -28.18 23.13 -10.40
C LEU A 209 -28.82 23.42 -9.05
N VAL A 210 -29.46 22.40 -8.48
CA VAL A 210 -29.94 22.34 -7.09
C VAL A 210 -29.32 21.14 -6.36
N SER A 211 -29.28 21.20 -5.04
CA SER A 211 -28.67 20.17 -4.19
C SER A 211 -29.53 18.89 -4.16
N PRO A 212 -28.92 17.70 -4.03
CA PRO A 212 -29.67 16.48 -3.75
C PRO A 212 -30.57 16.65 -2.51
N GLY A 213 -31.85 16.28 -2.65
CA GLY A 213 -32.87 16.43 -1.61
C GLY A 213 -33.75 17.67 -1.75
N GLU A 214 -33.35 18.65 -2.58
CA GLU A 214 -34.20 19.78 -2.95
C GLU A 214 -35.20 19.38 -4.05
N THR A 215 -36.34 20.07 -4.12
CA THR A 215 -37.31 19.92 -5.21
C THR A 215 -36.93 20.88 -6.35
N PRO A 216 -36.56 20.39 -7.56
CA PRO A 216 -36.18 21.27 -8.66
C PRO A 216 -37.35 22.12 -9.15
N GLY A 217 -37.12 23.43 -9.32
CA GLY A 217 -38.03 24.33 -10.01
C GLY A 217 -37.96 24.19 -11.55
N PRO A 218 -38.78 24.95 -12.28
CA PRO A 218 -38.70 24.99 -13.74
C PRO A 218 -37.29 25.36 -14.24
N GLY A 219 -36.71 24.51 -15.09
CA GLY A 219 -35.36 24.71 -15.63
C GLY A 219 -34.22 24.28 -14.70
N GLN A 220 -34.51 23.79 -13.51
CA GLN A 220 -33.51 23.28 -12.58
C GLN A 220 -33.39 21.75 -12.65
N ILE A 221 -32.19 21.26 -12.35
CA ILE A 221 -31.87 19.83 -12.25
C ILE A 221 -31.03 19.56 -11.00
N ILE A 222 -31.09 18.33 -10.51
CA ILE A 222 -30.31 17.91 -9.34
C ILE A 222 -28.85 17.70 -9.73
N SER A 223 -27.93 18.29 -8.97
CA SER A 223 -26.49 18.07 -9.11
C SER A 223 -26.08 16.66 -8.64
N SER A 224 -26.13 15.67 -9.55
CA SER A 224 -25.79 14.27 -9.27
C SER A 224 -24.31 13.92 -9.53
N ASN A 225 -23.65 14.59 -10.48
CA ASN A 225 -22.27 14.28 -10.88
C ASN A 225 -21.26 14.46 -9.74
N ALA A 226 -21.44 15.46 -8.88
CA ALA A 226 -20.57 15.68 -7.73
C ALA A 226 -20.55 14.48 -6.77
N ALA A 227 -21.71 13.87 -6.51
CA ALA A 227 -21.81 12.69 -5.66
C ALA A 227 -21.14 11.46 -6.30
N TYR A 228 -21.34 11.27 -7.61
CA TYR A 228 -20.64 10.22 -8.36
C TYR A 228 -19.11 10.39 -8.30
N LEU A 229 -18.60 11.59 -8.59
CA LEU A 229 -17.16 11.86 -8.56
C LEU A 229 -16.57 11.70 -7.16
N ALA A 230 -17.28 12.10 -6.11
CA ALA A 230 -16.80 11.94 -4.74
C ALA A 230 -16.59 10.47 -4.39
N ALA A 231 -17.54 9.61 -4.77
CA ALA A 231 -17.42 8.17 -4.59
C ALA A 231 -16.29 7.58 -5.45
N PHE A 232 -16.14 8.03 -6.69
CA PHE A 232 -15.08 7.57 -7.60
C PHE A 232 -13.67 7.93 -7.07
N VAL A 233 -13.48 9.18 -6.66
CA VAL A 233 -12.23 9.66 -6.05
C VAL A 233 -11.86 8.86 -4.80
N ALA A 234 -12.85 8.60 -3.93
CA ALA A 234 -12.65 7.79 -2.73
C ALA A 234 -12.26 6.33 -3.08
N ALA A 235 -12.89 5.74 -4.10
CA ALA A 235 -12.56 4.40 -4.59
C ALA A 235 -11.14 4.33 -5.18
N CYS A 236 -10.62 5.43 -5.74
CA CYS A 236 -9.22 5.56 -6.16
C CYS A 236 -8.23 5.75 -4.99
N GLY A 237 -8.70 5.87 -3.74
CA GLY A 237 -7.87 6.05 -2.56
C GLY A 237 -7.51 7.50 -2.22
N ALA A 238 -8.12 8.46 -2.92
CA ALA A 238 -7.98 9.89 -2.66
C ALA A 238 -9.10 10.41 -1.73
N ILE A 239 -8.95 11.65 -1.25
CA ILE A 239 -9.91 12.33 -0.37
C ILE A 239 -10.75 13.27 -1.23
N ALA A 240 -12.05 13.00 -1.35
CA ALA A 240 -12.99 13.89 -2.01
C ALA A 240 -13.37 15.04 -1.08
N VAL A 241 -13.20 16.28 -1.54
CA VAL A 241 -13.56 17.50 -0.80
C VAL A 241 -14.70 18.20 -1.54
N PRO A 242 -15.94 18.17 -1.03
CA PRO A 242 -17.06 18.84 -1.69
C PRO A 242 -16.91 20.36 -1.58
N LEU A 243 -16.99 21.06 -2.72
CA LEU A 243 -16.93 22.52 -2.81
C LEU A 243 -18.32 23.16 -3.06
N GLY A 244 -19.36 22.34 -3.17
CA GLY A 244 -20.74 22.80 -3.38
C GLY A 244 -21.04 23.15 -4.84
N ILE A 245 -22.08 23.98 -5.02
CA ILE A 245 -22.54 24.48 -6.31
C ILE A 245 -22.18 25.96 -6.40
N ALA A 246 -21.30 26.34 -7.34
CA ALA A 246 -21.07 27.72 -7.72
C ALA A 246 -22.08 28.15 -8.79
N ARG A 247 -22.63 29.36 -8.62
CA ARG A 247 -23.48 30.01 -9.62
C ARG A 247 -22.63 30.59 -10.75
N ASP A 248 -23.24 30.83 -11.91
CA ASP A 248 -22.55 31.37 -13.09
C ASP A 248 -22.35 32.89 -12.95
N GLN A 249 -21.63 33.29 -11.91
CA GLN A 249 -21.33 34.68 -11.59
C GLN A 249 -19.82 34.85 -11.33
N PRO A 250 -19.23 35.99 -11.71
CA PRO A 250 -17.84 36.29 -11.39
C PRO A 250 -17.53 36.12 -9.90
N GLY A 251 -16.43 35.46 -9.57
CA GLY A 251 -15.92 35.25 -8.22
C GLY A 251 -16.57 34.10 -7.44
N ALA A 252 -17.68 33.52 -7.90
CA ALA A 252 -18.39 32.47 -7.18
C ALA A 252 -17.54 31.19 -7.04
N MET A 253 -16.80 30.83 -8.09
CA MET A 253 -15.89 29.68 -8.06
C MET A 253 -14.74 29.91 -7.09
N LEU A 254 -14.09 31.08 -7.16
CA LEU A 254 -12.99 31.41 -6.23
C LEU A 254 -13.45 31.40 -4.79
N ALA A 255 -14.63 31.94 -4.49
CA ALA A 255 -15.18 31.93 -3.15
C ALA A 255 -15.32 30.50 -2.61
N SER A 256 -15.86 29.58 -3.41
CA SER A 256 -15.95 28.16 -3.04
C SER A 256 -14.58 27.52 -2.79
N VAL A 257 -13.59 27.78 -3.65
CA VAL A 257 -12.22 27.25 -3.48
C VAL A 257 -11.53 27.84 -2.25
N ARG A 258 -11.69 29.15 -2.00
CA ARG A 258 -11.10 29.86 -0.84
C ARG A 258 -11.74 29.44 0.47
N SER A 259 -13.04 29.13 0.48
CA SER A 259 -13.74 28.68 1.69
C SER A 259 -13.08 27.47 2.35
N VAL A 260 -12.48 26.57 1.56
CA VAL A 260 -11.72 25.41 2.06
C VAL A 260 -10.32 25.79 2.56
N ARG A 261 -9.74 26.89 2.08
CA ARG A 261 -8.46 27.42 2.59
C ARG A 261 -8.62 28.12 3.94
N ASP A 262 -9.72 28.85 4.15
CA ASP A 262 -9.92 29.72 5.33
C ASP A 262 -10.44 28.99 6.59
N VAL A 263 -11.07 27.82 6.45
CA VAL A 263 -11.43 26.93 7.58
C VAL A 263 -10.19 26.55 8.42
N ARG A 264 -8.98 26.69 7.85
CA ARG A 264 -7.68 26.55 8.51
C ARG A 264 -7.49 27.51 9.69
N SER A 265 -7.76 28.80 9.50
CA SER A 265 -7.37 29.86 10.45
C SER A 265 -8.18 29.80 11.75
N ALA A 266 -9.46 29.40 11.66
CA ALA A 266 -10.35 29.33 12.82
C ALA A 266 -10.11 28.09 13.70
N LYS A 267 -9.55 27.01 13.14
CA LYS A 267 -9.35 25.73 13.86
C LYS A 267 -7.96 25.61 14.52
N GLU A 268 -6.91 26.17 13.91
CA GLU A 268 -5.57 26.27 14.53
C GLU A 268 -5.60 27.03 15.88
N THR A 269 -6.56 27.94 16.07
CA THR A 269 -6.74 28.69 17.32
C THR A 269 -7.45 27.87 18.42
N ARG A 270 -8.14 26.76 18.07
CA ARG A 270 -8.86 25.88 19.02
C ARG A 270 -8.10 24.61 19.37
N ASP A 271 -7.37 24.02 18.42
CA ASP A 271 -6.68 22.74 18.63
C ASP A 271 -5.42 22.86 19.53
N THR A 272 -5.00 24.07 19.91
CA THR A 272 -3.97 24.28 20.96
C THR A 272 -4.50 24.07 22.38
N GLN A 273 -5.79 23.83 22.58
CA GLN A 273 -6.40 23.61 23.90
C GLN A 273 -6.81 22.16 24.21
N ASP A 274 -6.96 21.27 23.21
CA ASP A 274 -7.59 19.94 23.39
C ASP A 274 -6.71 18.75 22.94
N VAL A 275 -5.46 18.65 23.42
CA VAL A 275 -4.56 17.48 23.15
C VAL A 275 -4.63 16.39 24.24
N GLN A 276 -5.67 16.37 25.09
CA GLN A 276 -5.83 15.33 26.13
C GLN A 276 -7.19 14.60 26.07
N SER A 277 -7.48 13.91 24.97
CA SER A 277 -8.38 12.74 25.03
C SER A 277 -8.22 11.87 23.78
N GLY A 278 -7.48 10.78 23.93
CA GLY A 278 -7.35 9.76 22.90
C GLY A 278 -8.64 8.97 22.75
N GLN A 279 -9.44 9.31 21.73
CA GLN A 279 -10.37 8.45 20.98
C GLN A 279 -11.28 9.36 20.15
N GLY A 280 -10.90 9.66 18.91
CA GLY A 280 -11.72 10.47 18.01
C GLY A 280 -11.26 10.42 16.55
N GLY A 281 -12.11 9.86 15.68
CA GLY A 281 -12.17 10.10 14.23
C GLY A 281 -10.91 9.86 13.39
N GLN A 282 -10.82 8.67 12.77
CA GLN A 282 -9.70 8.22 11.93
C GLN A 282 -9.38 9.08 10.68
N ASP A 283 -10.21 10.07 10.33
CA ASP A 283 -10.04 10.94 9.15
C ASP A 283 -10.14 12.45 9.45
N ALA A 284 -10.31 12.87 10.72
CA ALA A 284 -10.56 14.27 11.05
C ALA A 284 -9.35 15.21 10.85
N HIS A 285 -8.14 14.65 10.80
CA HIS A 285 -6.91 15.39 10.44
C HIS A 285 -6.68 15.43 8.93
N ALA A 286 -7.28 14.51 8.16
CA ALA A 286 -7.08 14.38 6.73
C ALA A 286 -8.00 15.29 5.90
N THR A 287 -8.99 15.96 6.52
CA THR A 287 -9.93 16.88 5.86
C THR A 287 -9.47 18.34 5.85
N ASN A 288 -8.40 18.70 6.56
CA ASN A 288 -7.82 20.05 6.56
C ASN A 288 -6.45 20.11 5.85
N GLY A 289 -6.34 20.94 4.80
CA GLY A 289 -5.12 21.07 3.99
C GLY A 289 -5.39 21.65 2.59
N PRO A 290 -4.35 22.08 1.83
CA PRO A 290 -4.52 22.52 0.45
C PRO A 290 -5.11 21.40 -0.42
N LEU A 291 -5.80 21.77 -1.50
CA LEU A 291 -6.26 20.82 -2.50
C LEU A 291 -5.11 20.53 -3.48
N ASP A 292 -4.93 19.28 -3.84
CA ASP A 292 -3.94 18.86 -4.83
C ASP A 292 -4.50 18.94 -6.26
N LEU A 293 -5.82 18.80 -6.39
CA LEU A 293 -6.56 18.84 -7.65
C LEU A 293 -7.95 19.43 -7.41
N ILE A 294 -8.47 20.19 -8.38
CA ILE A 294 -9.87 20.61 -8.42
C ILE A 294 -10.49 20.05 -9.69
N VAL A 295 -11.64 19.39 -9.56
CA VAL A 295 -12.45 18.88 -10.66
C VAL A 295 -13.78 19.61 -10.63
N THR A 296 -14.13 20.24 -11.75
CA THR A 296 -15.42 20.92 -11.92
C THR A 296 -16.41 20.01 -12.66
N THR A 297 -17.68 20.06 -12.28
CA THR A 297 -18.78 19.39 -12.98
C THR A 297 -19.84 20.40 -13.38
N GLY A 298 -20.21 20.43 -14.65
CA GLY A 298 -21.10 21.47 -15.17
C GLY A 298 -20.31 22.60 -15.81
N GLY A 299 -21.02 23.59 -16.33
CA GLY A 299 -20.69 24.57 -17.38
C GLY A 299 -19.41 25.40 -17.34
N ALA A 300 -18.31 24.95 -16.74
CA ALA A 300 -16.98 25.47 -17.01
C ALA A 300 -16.73 25.43 -18.53
N SER A 301 -17.01 26.54 -19.20
CA SER A 301 -16.88 26.65 -20.63
C SER A 301 -15.42 26.43 -20.97
N VAL A 302 -15.16 25.41 -21.78
CA VAL A 302 -13.83 25.06 -22.29
C VAL A 302 -13.29 26.10 -23.31
N GLY A 303 -13.56 27.39 -23.08
CA GLY A 303 -13.24 28.49 -23.99
C GLY A 303 -13.32 29.89 -23.36
N VAL A 304 -13.04 30.88 -24.21
CA VAL A 304 -12.69 32.27 -23.86
C VAL A 304 -13.84 33.13 -23.26
N HIS A 305 -15.04 32.58 -23.09
CA HIS A 305 -16.23 33.35 -22.69
C HIS A 305 -16.65 33.12 -21.23
N ASP A 306 -15.78 32.54 -20.40
CA ASP A 306 -16.10 32.15 -19.03
C ASP A 306 -15.52 33.10 -17.97
N HIS A 307 -16.27 33.25 -16.87
CA HIS A 307 -15.83 33.89 -15.63
C HIS A 307 -14.73 33.09 -14.92
N ILE A 308 -14.53 31.81 -15.26
CA ILE A 308 -13.43 30.98 -14.75
C ILE A 308 -12.06 31.58 -15.06
N VAL A 309 -11.87 32.14 -16.26
CA VAL A 309 -10.59 32.77 -16.65
C VAL A 309 -10.36 34.03 -15.82
N SER A 310 -11.37 34.90 -15.71
CA SER A 310 -11.27 36.12 -14.90
C SER A 310 -11.03 35.81 -13.43
N ASP A 311 -11.64 34.75 -12.92
CA ASP A 311 -11.51 34.30 -11.55
C ASP A 311 -10.07 33.81 -11.27
N LEU A 312 -9.51 33.01 -12.17
CA LEU A 312 -8.15 32.49 -12.02
C LEU A 312 -7.06 33.54 -12.29
N GLU A 313 -7.32 34.52 -13.17
CA GLU A 313 -6.45 35.68 -13.37
C GLU A 313 -6.45 36.63 -12.16
N ALA A 314 -7.59 36.80 -11.47
CA ALA A 314 -7.68 37.57 -10.23
C ALA A 314 -6.83 36.98 -9.08
N THR A 315 -6.69 35.65 -9.01
CA THR A 315 -5.77 35.02 -8.05
C THR A 315 -4.28 35.30 -8.32
N ASN A 316 -3.90 35.63 -9.56
CA ASN A 316 -2.51 35.97 -9.90
C ASN A 316 -2.12 37.41 -9.54
N THR A 317 -3.11 38.30 -9.41
CA THR A 317 -2.89 39.71 -9.07
C THR A 317 -2.86 39.94 -7.55
N GLU A 318 -3.56 39.12 -6.77
CA GLU A 318 -3.56 39.21 -5.29
C GLU A 318 -2.33 38.57 -4.61
N THR A 319 -1.63 37.65 -5.26
CA THR A 319 -0.46 36.95 -4.68
C THR A 319 0.87 37.71 -4.83
N GLY A 320 0.82 39.03 -5.00
CA GLY A 320 1.97 39.91 -5.24
C GLY A 320 3.23 39.60 -4.42
N THR A 321 4.12 38.79 -5.00
CA THR A 321 5.53 38.70 -4.65
C THR A 321 6.34 38.97 -5.92
N GLU A 322 6.89 40.18 -6.00
CA GLU A 322 7.84 40.63 -7.03
C GLU A 322 9.22 39.93 -6.93
N THR A 323 9.29 38.72 -6.38
CA THR A 323 10.53 37.96 -6.27
C THR A 323 10.33 36.56 -6.82
N GLY A 324 10.68 36.40 -8.11
CA GLY A 324 11.20 35.17 -8.71
C GLY A 324 10.44 33.85 -8.49
N THR A 325 9.91 33.31 -9.59
CA THR A 325 9.68 31.87 -9.83
C THR A 325 8.45 31.17 -9.25
N SER A 326 7.36 31.87 -8.92
CA SER A 326 6.05 31.20 -8.90
C SER A 326 5.57 30.94 -10.34
N PRO A 327 5.25 29.70 -10.74
CA PRO A 327 4.79 29.44 -12.10
C PRO A 327 3.49 30.20 -12.33
N LYS A 328 3.43 30.99 -13.41
CA LYS A 328 2.17 31.53 -13.92
C LYS A 328 1.19 30.36 -14.02
N SER A 329 0.03 30.45 -13.38
CA SER A 329 -1.05 29.50 -13.60
C SER A 329 -1.44 29.59 -15.08
N ALA A 330 -1.00 28.61 -15.85
CA ALA A 330 -1.33 28.46 -17.25
C ALA A 330 -2.63 27.67 -17.34
N LEU A 331 -3.66 28.29 -17.90
CA LEU A 331 -4.90 27.62 -18.26
C LEU A 331 -4.83 27.19 -19.70
N ASP A 332 -4.88 25.89 -19.92
CA ASP A 332 -4.95 25.33 -21.26
C ASP A 332 -6.38 24.86 -21.55
N PHE A 333 -6.93 25.32 -22.67
CA PHE A 333 -8.23 24.87 -23.18
C PHE A 333 -8.03 23.88 -24.31
N TRP A 334 -8.33 22.60 -24.06
CA TRP A 334 -8.17 21.54 -25.05
C TRP A 334 -9.51 21.13 -25.67
N LYS A 335 -9.48 20.78 -26.96
CA LYS A 335 -10.57 20.08 -27.64
C LYS A 335 -10.13 18.64 -27.86
N ILE A 336 -10.70 17.69 -27.13
CA ILE A 336 -10.20 16.31 -27.10
C ILE A 336 -10.92 15.45 -28.15
N ALA A 337 -10.17 14.60 -28.87
CA ALA A 337 -10.69 13.67 -29.87
C ALA A 337 -11.39 12.44 -29.24
N MET A 338 -12.55 12.64 -28.60
CA MET A 338 -13.34 11.57 -27.96
C MET A 338 -14.85 11.71 -28.18
N ARG A 339 -15.59 10.61 -27.94
CA ARG A 339 -17.06 10.57 -27.96
C ARG A 339 -17.60 9.54 -26.94
N PRO A 340 -18.51 9.93 -26.02
CA PRO A 340 -18.90 11.30 -25.70
C PRO A 340 -17.68 12.11 -25.22
N GLY A 341 -17.77 13.44 -25.33
CA GLY A 341 -16.77 14.38 -24.83
C GLY A 341 -17.31 15.14 -23.63
#